data_AF-A0A3B0NF58-F1
#
_entry.id   AF-A0A3B0NF58-F1
#
_cell.length_a   1.000
_cell.length_b   1.000
_cell.length_c   1.000
_cell.angle_alpha   90.00
_cell.angle_beta   90.00
_cell.angle_gamma   90.00
#
_symmetry.space_group_name_H-M   'P 1'
#
loop_
_entity.id
_entity.type
_entity.pdbx_description
1 polymer ?
#
loop_
_entity_poly.entity_id
_entity_poly.type
_entity_poly.pdbx_seq_one_letter_code
_entity_poly.pdbx_strand_id
1 'polypeptide(L)'
;MDTRKISILSGILIGATALALLIFKFVSIRKRHTAVDDRFFIPERTYPSFIEIITKDGSELKVNDTSQYNVKKYFSSKIQMYEYIFEENAKCVGFNYKNMNVWKQKEGRDGPYPASIMFYTKNDVIIVDFGKDNTMVYKFKNNEWVPETSSRILLDLDIDIKDNNSDINYNSIYNRDVYIPKAGKYIQSVSHLNNELYSGKAFPDLLDKVIVNNASTPRVVSLNTLDGRNIQVTLN
;
A
#
# COMPACT_ATOMS: atom_id res chain seq x y z
N MET A 1 40.26 35.14 70.16
CA MET A 1 38.93 35.69 69.85
C MET A 1 38.91 36.02 68.37
N ASP A 2 38.13 35.41 67.49
CA ASP A 2 37.32 34.20 67.50
C ASP A 2 37.19 33.82 66.02
N THR A 3 37.46 32.57 65.69
CA THR A 3 37.40 32.02 64.33
C THR A 3 36.27 31.01 64.35
N ARG A 4 35.09 31.36 63.83
CA ARG A 4 34.06 30.37 63.52
C ARG A 4 33.38 30.69 62.19
N LYS A 5 33.64 29.79 61.25
CA LYS A 5 32.88 29.56 60.02
C LYS A 5 31.40 29.41 60.36
N ILE A 6 30.53 30.12 59.66
CA ILE A 6 29.10 29.83 59.62
C ILE A 6 28.77 29.41 58.19
N SER A 7 28.56 28.11 58.07
CA SER A 7 27.98 27.40 56.95
C SER A 7 26.45 27.44 57.02
N ILE A 8 25.79 27.73 55.89
CA ILE A 8 24.58 27.04 55.36
C ILE A 8 23.30 27.25 56.23
N LEU A 9 22.10 27.67 55.79
CA LEU A 9 21.33 27.58 54.55
C LEU A 9 20.23 28.66 54.71
N SER A 10 20.10 29.60 53.77
CA SER A 10 18.92 30.47 53.69
C SER A 10 18.28 30.31 52.32
N GLY A 11 16.95 30.34 52.29
CA GLY A 11 16.20 30.58 51.05
C GLY A 11 15.32 29.44 50.57
N ILE A 12 14.21 29.22 51.27
CA ILE A 12 12.86 29.35 50.70
C ILE A 12 12.63 28.65 49.35
N LEU A 13 11.98 27.49 49.44
CA LEU A 13 10.71 27.19 48.76
C LEU A 13 10.41 27.99 47.47
N ILE A 14 10.94 27.53 46.34
CA ILE A 14 10.19 27.47 45.08
C ILE A 14 10.16 26.00 44.68
N GLY A 15 9.34 25.23 45.40
CA GLY A 15 8.86 23.96 44.89
C GLY A 15 7.86 24.23 43.78
N ALA A 16 7.99 23.49 42.67
CA ALA A 16 7.04 23.38 41.56
C ALA A 16 7.22 24.28 40.32
N THR A 17 8.41 24.74 39.95
CA THR A 17 8.65 25.17 38.56
C THR A 17 10.01 24.69 38.05
N ALA A 18 10.03 24.12 36.83
CA ALA A 18 11.21 23.74 36.06
C ALA A 18 11.92 22.40 36.38
N LEU A 19 11.19 21.39 36.87
CA LEU A 19 11.56 19.97 36.62
C LEU A 19 10.44 19.19 35.91
N ALA A 20 9.68 19.90 35.09
CA ALA A 20 9.12 19.34 33.86
C ALA A 20 10.03 19.80 32.70
N LEU A 21 11.33 19.50 32.80
CA LEU A 21 12.23 19.54 31.66
C LEU A 21 11.77 18.45 30.71
N LEU A 22 10.78 18.84 29.89
CA LEU A 22 10.38 18.27 28.61
C LEU A 22 10.78 16.81 28.45
N ILE A 23 10.01 15.96 29.14
CA ILE A 23 9.60 14.65 28.62
C ILE A 23 8.66 14.93 27.43
N PHE A 24 9.21 15.56 26.40
CA PHE A 24 8.78 15.43 25.03
C PHE A 24 10.10 15.37 24.28
N LYS A 25 10.73 14.18 24.32
CA LYS A 25 11.23 13.63 23.05
C LYS A 25 10.15 14.00 22.05
N PHE A 26 10.49 14.76 21.02
CA PHE A 26 9.61 15.00 19.89
C PHE A 26 9.23 13.62 19.32
N VAL A 27 8.22 13.00 19.92
CA VAL A 27 7.36 12.02 19.29
C VAL A 27 6.36 12.87 18.49
N SER A 28 6.89 13.74 17.62
CA SER A 28 6.13 14.44 16.59
C SER A 28 6.03 13.52 15.37
N ILE A 29 5.59 12.29 15.60
CA ILE A 29 4.93 11.49 14.58
C ILE A 29 3.58 11.09 15.20
N ARG A 30 2.65 12.03 15.19
CA ARG A 30 1.22 11.75 15.43
C ARG A 30 0.42 12.10 14.19
N LYS A 31 0.61 11.28 13.16
CA LYS A 31 -0.43 10.59 12.39
C LYS A 31 0.27 9.86 11.24
N ARG A 32 0.38 8.53 11.33
CA ARG A 32 0.54 7.71 10.12
C ARG A 32 -0.59 8.12 9.19
N HIS A 33 -0.31 8.48 7.94
CA HIS A 33 -1.38 8.56 6.96
C HIS A 33 -1.76 7.12 6.62
N THR A 34 -2.74 6.58 7.33
CA THR A 34 -3.39 5.34 6.92
C THR A 34 -4.28 5.70 5.75
N ALA A 35 -3.99 5.12 4.59
CA ALA A 35 -4.90 5.19 3.46
C ALA A 35 -6.32 4.77 3.89
N VAL A 36 -7.32 5.55 3.48
CA VAL A 36 -8.73 5.20 3.72
C VAL A 36 -9.14 4.19 2.65
N ASP A 37 -9.68 3.04 3.07
CA ASP A 37 -10.26 2.08 2.13
C ASP A 37 -11.55 2.68 1.54
N ASP A 38 -11.40 3.37 0.42
CA ASP A 38 -12.49 4.02 -0.33
C ASP A 38 -13.29 3.02 -1.20
N ARG A 39 -12.97 1.71 -1.13
CA ARG A 39 -13.67 0.66 -1.87
C ARG A 39 -14.97 0.31 -1.15
N PHE A 40 -16.07 0.23 -1.89
CA PHE A 40 -17.38 -0.08 -1.34
C PHE A 40 -17.88 -1.42 -1.86
N PHE A 41 -18.57 -2.18 -1.00
CA PHE A 41 -19.23 -3.41 -1.41
C PHE A 41 -20.34 -3.11 -2.42
N ILE A 42 -20.43 -3.93 -3.46
CA ILE A 42 -21.51 -3.85 -4.45
C ILE A 42 -22.46 -5.05 -4.27
N PRO A 43 -23.76 -4.91 -4.58
CA PRO A 43 -24.69 -6.03 -4.49
C PRO A 43 -24.46 -7.06 -5.63
N GLU A 44 -24.74 -8.34 -5.35
CA GLU A 44 -24.51 -9.46 -6.28
C GLU A 44 -25.07 -9.23 -7.70
N ARG A 45 -26.29 -8.69 -7.80
CA ARG A 45 -26.94 -8.36 -9.09
C ARG A 45 -26.16 -7.36 -9.96
N THR A 46 -25.15 -6.69 -9.39
CA THR A 46 -24.31 -5.71 -10.08
C THR A 46 -22.87 -6.19 -10.27
N TYR A 47 -22.57 -7.43 -9.92
CA TYR A 47 -21.27 -8.03 -10.20
C TYR A 47 -21.02 -8.01 -11.72
N PRO A 48 -19.80 -7.69 -12.17
CA PRO A 48 -19.51 -7.54 -13.59
C PRO A 48 -19.58 -8.88 -14.32
N SER A 49 -20.39 -8.97 -15.37
CA SER A 49 -20.55 -10.19 -16.18
C SER A 49 -19.34 -10.55 -17.04
N PHE A 50 -18.42 -9.61 -17.25
CA PHE A 50 -17.17 -9.85 -17.98
C PHE A 50 -16.06 -10.47 -17.11
N ILE A 51 -16.36 -10.82 -15.86
CA ILE A 51 -15.47 -11.52 -14.95
C ILE A 51 -16.16 -12.80 -14.52
N GLU A 52 -15.48 -13.93 -14.69
CA GLU A 52 -15.96 -15.22 -14.22
C GLU A 52 -15.00 -15.78 -13.19
N ILE A 53 -15.52 -16.13 -12.03
CA ILE A 53 -14.78 -16.80 -10.96
C ILE A 53 -15.18 -18.27 -10.95
N ILE A 54 -14.20 -19.16 -10.89
CA ILE A 54 -14.43 -20.60 -10.87
C ILE A 54 -14.01 -21.11 -9.51
N THR A 55 -14.97 -21.57 -8.71
CA THR A 55 -14.74 -22.17 -7.40
C THR A 55 -14.94 -23.67 -7.44
N LYS A 56 -14.39 -24.36 -6.44
CA LYS A 56 -14.54 -25.80 -6.25
C LYS A 56 -15.28 -26.06 -4.94
N ASP A 57 -16.38 -26.81 -5.01
CA ASP A 57 -17.14 -27.29 -3.87
C ASP A 57 -17.19 -28.82 -3.91
N GLY A 58 -16.44 -29.47 -3.00
CA GLY A 58 -16.18 -30.91 -3.11
C GLY A 58 -15.44 -31.26 -4.40
N SER A 59 -16.07 -32.07 -5.27
CA SER A 59 -15.56 -32.41 -6.61
C SER A 59 -16.15 -31.57 -7.74
N GLU A 60 -17.15 -30.73 -7.45
CA GLU A 60 -17.87 -29.94 -8.45
C GLU A 60 -17.18 -28.58 -8.67
N LEU A 61 -17.15 -28.14 -9.93
CA LEU A 61 -16.74 -26.79 -10.29
C LEU A 61 -17.98 -25.92 -10.46
N LYS A 62 -18.00 -24.78 -9.78
CA LYS A 62 -19.10 -23.81 -9.85
C LYS A 62 -18.57 -22.50 -10.42
N VAL A 63 -19.26 -21.99 -11.45
CA VAL A 63 -18.96 -20.68 -12.03
C VAL A 63 -19.79 -19.64 -11.31
N ASN A 64 -19.14 -18.58 -10.84
CA ASN A 64 -19.75 -17.46 -10.14
C ASN A 64 -20.61 -17.87 -8.94
N ASP A 65 -20.14 -18.83 -8.13
CA ASP A 65 -20.75 -19.15 -6.84
C ASP A 65 -20.59 -17.97 -5.87
N THR A 66 -21.57 -17.07 -5.85
CA THR A 66 -21.53 -15.83 -5.07
C THR A 66 -21.54 -16.06 -3.56
N SER A 67 -21.86 -17.27 -3.10
CA SER A 67 -21.73 -17.63 -1.67
C SER A 67 -20.28 -17.71 -1.19
N GLN A 68 -19.32 -17.75 -2.11
CA GLN A 68 -17.89 -17.96 -1.81
C GLN A 68 -17.08 -16.66 -1.79
N TYR A 69 -17.69 -15.53 -2.17
CA TYR A 69 -16.98 -14.26 -2.24
C TYR A 69 -17.90 -13.04 -2.19
N ASN A 70 -17.34 -11.94 -1.72
CA ASN A 70 -17.93 -10.61 -1.80
C ASN A 70 -17.15 -9.74 -2.78
N VAL A 71 -17.82 -8.79 -3.44
CA VAL A 71 -17.14 -7.87 -4.37
C VAL A 71 -17.14 -6.45 -3.83
N LYS A 72 -15.95 -5.86 -3.73
CA LYS A 72 -15.78 -4.42 -3.59
C LYS A 72 -15.49 -3.78 -4.93
N LYS A 73 -15.95 -2.54 -5.10
CA LYS A 73 -15.68 -1.70 -6.26
C LYS A 73 -14.99 -0.42 -5.83
N TYR A 74 -14.08 0.05 -6.68
CA TYR A 74 -13.56 1.40 -6.63
C TYR A 74 -13.57 2.04 -8.02
N PHE A 75 -13.87 3.33 -8.05
CA PHE A 75 -13.90 4.10 -9.28
C PHE A 75 -13.44 5.53 -9.06
N SER A 76 -12.54 5.96 -9.94
CA SER A 76 -12.13 7.35 -10.12
C SER A 76 -12.01 7.66 -11.61
N SER A 77 -11.62 8.89 -11.94
CA SER A 77 -11.32 9.27 -13.32
C SER A 77 -10.20 8.40 -13.91
N LYS A 78 -9.22 7.99 -13.11
CA LYS A 78 -8.05 7.21 -13.55
C LYS A 78 -8.16 5.71 -13.34
N ILE A 79 -8.83 5.26 -12.27
CA ILE A 79 -8.89 3.84 -11.89
C ILE A 79 -10.33 3.34 -11.94
N GLN A 80 -10.52 2.11 -12.39
CA GLN A 80 -11.73 1.35 -12.14
C GLN A 80 -11.32 -0.07 -11.75
N MET A 81 -11.72 -0.48 -10.56
CA MET A 81 -11.31 -1.74 -9.96
C MET A 81 -12.47 -2.50 -9.34
N TYR A 82 -12.41 -3.82 -9.46
CA TYR A 82 -13.25 -4.77 -8.74
C TYR A 82 -12.36 -5.73 -7.95
N GLU A 83 -12.62 -5.88 -6.67
CA GLU A 83 -11.91 -6.81 -5.79
C GLU A 83 -12.88 -7.89 -5.36
N TYR A 84 -12.58 -9.13 -5.76
CA TYR A 84 -13.27 -10.33 -5.31
C TYR A 84 -12.56 -10.83 -4.07
N ILE A 85 -13.24 -10.79 -2.93
CA ILE A 85 -12.72 -11.18 -1.62
C ILE A 85 -13.35 -12.51 -1.27
N PHE A 86 -12.51 -13.54 -1.16
CA PHE A 86 -12.97 -14.91 -0.91
C PHE A 86 -13.21 -15.16 0.58
N GLU A 87 -14.24 -15.95 0.88
CA GLU A 87 -14.47 -16.47 2.22
C GLU A 87 -13.33 -17.41 2.63
N GLU A 88 -13.09 -17.60 3.95
CA GLU A 88 -11.91 -18.32 4.47
C GLU A 88 -11.73 -19.74 3.91
N ASN A 89 -12.83 -20.42 3.59
CA ASN A 89 -12.84 -21.79 3.06
C ASN A 89 -13.10 -21.88 1.56
N ALA A 90 -13.24 -20.75 0.87
CA ALA A 90 -13.53 -20.73 -0.55
C ALA A 90 -12.32 -21.23 -1.34
N LYS A 91 -12.58 -22.15 -2.29
CA LYS A 91 -11.55 -22.73 -3.15
C LYS A 91 -11.66 -22.18 -4.56
N CYS A 92 -11.13 -20.98 -4.78
CA CYS A 92 -11.02 -20.42 -6.13
C CYS A 92 -9.94 -21.15 -6.93
N VAL A 93 -10.35 -21.83 -8.01
CA VAL A 93 -9.49 -22.67 -8.84
C VAL A 93 -9.24 -22.09 -10.23
N GLY A 94 -9.84 -20.95 -10.56
CA GLY A 94 -9.61 -20.28 -11.83
C GLY A 94 -10.45 -19.02 -11.96
N PHE A 95 -10.09 -18.21 -12.94
CA PHE A 95 -10.93 -17.09 -13.36
C PHE A 95 -10.68 -16.71 -14.81
N ASN A 96 -11.73 -16.17 -15.42
CA ASN A 96 -11.70 -15.61 -16.76
C ASN A 96 -11.98 -14.10 -16.70
N TYR A 97 -11.40 -13.38 -17.65
CA TYR A 97 -11.64 -11.94 -17.84
C TYR A 97 -11.92 -11.67 -19.31
N LYS A 98 -13.08 -11.07 -19.60
CA LYS A 98 -13.57 -10.81 -20.97
C LYS A 98 -13.51 -12.07 -21.86
N ASN A 99 -14.00 -13.20 -21.34
CA ASN A 99 -14.01 -14.52 -21.99
C ASN A 99 -12.62 -15.13 -22.28
N MET A 100 -11.56 -14.60 -21.66
CA MET A 100 -10.21 -15.17 -21.78
C MET A 100 -9.82 -15.83 -20.46
N ASN A 101 -9.24 -17.03 -20.54
CA ASN A 101 -8.66 -17.67 -19.37
C ASN A 101 -7.39 -16.93 -18.95
N VAL A 102 -7.35 -16.43 -17.71
CA VAL A 102 -6.21 -15.70 -17.17
C VAL A 102 -5.36 -16.60 -16.27
N TRP A 103 -6.04 -17.35 -15.40
CA TRP A 103 -5.40 -18.27 -14.48
C TRP A 103 -6.30 -19.46 -14.19
N LYS A 104 -5.67 -20.61 -13.98
CA LYS A 104 -6.29 -21.85 -13.50
C LYS A 104 -5.31 -22.55 -12.57
N GLN A 105 -5.83 -23.13 -11.49
CA GLN A 105 -5.06 -23.99 -10.62
C GLN A 105 -4.62 -25.25 -11.38
N LYS A 106 -3.37 -25.65 -11.15
CA LYS A 106 -2.80 -26.85 -11.76
C LYS A 106 -3.58 -28.08 -11.33
N GLU A 107 -3.91 -28.95 -12.27
CA GLU A 107 -4.61 -30.21 -11.99
C GLU A 107 -3.84 -31.06 -10.98
N GLY A 108 -4.59 -31.72 -10.09
CA GLY A 108 -4.03 -32.54 -9.01
C GLY A 108 -3.42 -31.74 -7.83
N ARG A 109 -3.37 -30.41 -7.91
CA ARG A 109 -2.92 -29.56 -6.81
C ARG A 109 -4.11 -29.10 -5.96
N ASP A 110 -3.99 -29.26 -4.63
CA ASP A 110 -4.89 -28.64 -3.66
C ASP A 110 -4.18 -27.41 -3.07
N GLY A 111 -4.65 -26.22 -3.43
CA GLY A 111 -4.10 -24.96 -2.94
C GLY A 111 -2.68 -24.59 -3.43
N PRO A 112 -2.15 -23.42 -3.02
CA PRO A 112 -2.85 -22.38 -2.27
C PRO A 112 -4.00 -21.77 -3.08
N TYR A 113 -5.05 -21.33 -2.39
CA TYR A 113 -6.22 -20.69 -2.98
C TYR A 113 -6.10 -19.17 -2.84
N PRO A 114 -6.54 -18.38 -3.84
CA PRO A 114 -6.57 -16.93 -3.72
C PRO A 114 -7.42 -16.47 -2.52
N ALA A 115 -6.89 -15.56 -1.73
CA ALA A 115 -7.65 -14.82 -0.72
C ALA A 115 -8.41 -13.64 -1.35
N SER A 116 -7.82 -13.01 -2.39
CA SER A 116 -8.52 -12.02 -3.20
C SER A 116 -8.00 -11.94 -4.63
N ILE A 117 -8.83 -11.41 -5.53
CA ILE A 117 -8.43 -11.04 -6.88
C ILE A 117 -8.89 -9.62 -7.17
N MET A 118 -7.96 -8.74 -7.56
CA MET A 118 -8.21 -7.36 -7.93
C MET A 118 -8.08 -7.18 -9.45
N PHE A 119 -9.15 -6.70 -10.09
CA PHE A 119 -9.22 -6.46 -11.53
C PHE A 119 -9.17 -4.96 -11.84
N TYR A 120 -8.03 -4.46 -12.31
CA TYR A 120 -7.84 -3.06 -12.73
C TYR A 120 -8.25 -2.89 -14.19
N THR A 121 -9.56 -2.76 -14.41
CA THR A 121 -10.19 -2.80 -15.74
C THR A 121 -9.78 -1.68 -16.70
N LYS A 122 -9.27 -0.54 -16.21
CA LYS A 122 -8.72 0.56 -17.04
C LYS A 122 -7.24 0.40 -17.38
N ASN A 123 -6.51 -0.40 -16.60
CA ASN A 123 -5.05 -0.51 -16.70
C ASN A 123 -4.60 -1.87 -17.24
N ASP A 124 -5.54 -2.77 -17.50
CA ASP A 124 -5.31 -4.15 -17.92
C ASP A 124 -4.30 -4.89 -17.03
N VAL A 125 -4.47 -4.71 -15.72
CA VAL A 125 -3.71 -5.40 -14.67
C VAL A 125 -4.68 -6.22 -13.82
N ILE A 126 -4.30 -7.46 -13.51
CA ILE A 126 -5.00 -8.31 -12.54
C ILE A 126 -4.00 -8.74 -11.48
N ILE A 127 -4.39 -8.63 -10.21
CA ILE A 127 -3.57 -9.02 -9.07
C ILE A 127 -4.29 -10.12 -8.32
N VAL A 128 -3.61 -11.24 -8.12
CA VAL A 128 -4.10 -12.40 -7.39
C VAL A 128 -3.29 -12.49 -6.10
N ASP A 129 -3.95 -12.29 -4.97
CA ASP A 129 -3.34 -12.40 -3.66
C ASP A 129 -3.67 -13.77 -3.05
N PHE A 130 -2.65 -14.57 -2.74
CA PHE A 130 -2.77 -15.85 -2.05
C PHE A 130 -2.51 -15.73 -0.54
N GLY A 131 -2.31 -14.52 -0.02
CA GLY A 131 -1.91 -14.23 1.36
C GLY A 131 -0.42 -14.46 1.62
N LYS A 132 0.05 -14.02 2.79
CA LYS A 132 1.44 -14.19 3.27
C LYS A 132 2.51 -13.76 2.25
N ASP A 133 2.34 -12.57 1.67
CA ASP A 133 3.23 -11.96 0.67
C ASP A 133 3.36 -12.74 -0.65
N ASN A 134 2.44 -13.67 -0.92
CA ASN A 134 2.40 -14.40 -2.18
C ASN A 134 1.36 -13.78 -3.13
N THR A 135 1.83 -12.92 -4.02
CA THR A 135 0.99 -12.25 -5.01
C THR A 135 1.47 -12.59 -6.42
N MET A 136 0.53 -12.91 -7.30
CA MET A 136 0.76 -12.97 -8.74
C MET A 136 0.12 -11.77 -9.42
N VAL A 137 0.80 -11.23 -10.43
CA VAL A 137 0.26 -10.14 -11.23
C VAL A 137 0.25 -10.56 -12.69
N TYR A 138 -0.86 -10.29 -13.35
CA TYR A 138 -1.06 -10.53 -14.76
C TYR A 138 -1.23 -9.20 -15.47
N LYS A 139 -0.63 -9.08 -16.66
CA LYS A 139 -0.83 -7.95 -17.56
C LYS A 139 -1.27 -8.44 -18.93
N PHE A 140 -2.10 -7.64 -19.56
CA PHE A 140 -2.47 -7.88 -20.95
C PHE A 140 -1.38 -7.36 -21.89
N LYS A 141 -0.74 -8.26 -22.65
CA LYS A 141 0.29 -7.94 -23.65
C LYS A 141 0.09 -8.84 -24.85
N ASN A 142 0.23 -8.30 -26.07
CA ASN A 142 0.14 -9.08 -27.31
C ASN A 142 -1.14 -9.94 -27.41
N ASN A 143 -2.29 -9.38 -27.01
CA ASN A 143 -3.58 -10.06 -26.97
C ASN A 143 -3.67 -11.27 -26.02
N GLU A 144 -2.79 -11.37 -25.03
CA GLU A 144 -2.81 -12.45 -24.03
C GLU A 144 -2.55 -11.90 -22.62
N TRP A 145 -3.08 -12.60 -21.62
CA TRP A 145 -2.72 -12.35 -20.23
C TRP A 145 -1.44 -13.10 -19.89
N VAL A 146 -0.39 -12.37 -19.53
CA VAL A 146 0.90 -12.95 -19.16
C VAL A 146 1.22 -12.66 -17.71
N PRO A 147 1.74 -13.64 -16.94
CA PRO A 147 2.23 -13.39 -15.60
C PRO A 147 3.45 -12.45 -15.67
N GLU A 148 3.43 -11.38 -14.89
CA GLU A 148 4.57 -10.48 -14.73
C GLU A 148 5.54 -11.11 -13.72
N THR A 149 6.66 -11.63 -14.22
CA THR A 149 7.65 -12.37 -13.42
C THR A 149 8.63 -11.47 -12.66
N SER A 150 8.48 -10.15 -12.73
CA SER A 150 9.39 -9.25 -12.02
C SER A 150 9.20 -9.41 -10.51
N SER A 151 10.24 -9.90 -9.84
CA SER A 151 10.34 -9.95 -8.39
C SER A 151 10.05 -8.56 -7.80
N ARG A 152 8.99 -8.47 -6.98
CA ARG A 152 8.49 -7.28 -6.29
C ARG A 152 7.89 -6.19 -7.18
N ILE A 153 6.58 -6.32 -7.41
CA ILE A 153 5.73 -5.26 -8.01
C ILE A 153 5.39 -4.18 -6.98
N LEU A 154 5.29 -4.56 -5.71
CA LEU A 154 5.07 -3.64 -4.60
C LEU A 154 6.41 -3.32 -3.94
N LEU A 155 6.73 -2.03 -3.84
CA LEU A 155 8.03 -1.53 -3.41
C LEU A 155 7.92 -0.79 -2.07
N ASP A 156 8.91 -1.03 -1.21
CA ASP A 156 9.15 -0.22 -0.02
C ASP A 156 10.23 0.81 -0.36
N LEU A 157 9.85 2.08 -0.41
CA LEU A 157 10.75 3.18 -0.75
C LEU A 157 11.33 3.81 0.52
N ASP A 158 12.65 3.79 0.65
CA ASP A 158 13.37 4.65 1.60
C ASP A 158 13.83 5.94 0.89
N ILE A 159 13.30 7.10 1.29
CA ILE A 159 13.62 8.38 0.63
C ILE A 159 15.02 8.91 0.99
N ASP A 160 15.73 8.28 1.92
CA ASP A 160 17.13 8.61 2.21
C ASP A 160 18.10 7.94 1.22
N ILE A 161 17.65 6.91 0.51
CA ILE A 161 18.40 6.27 -0.57
C ILE A 161 18.16 7.07 -1.86
N LYS A 162 19.23 7.68 -2.39
CA LYS A 162 19.19 8.62 -3.52
C LYS A 162 19.88 8.06 -4.75
N ASP A 163 19.42 6.90 -5.22
CA ASP A 163 20.01 6.21 -6.36
C ASP A 163 18.96 5.68 -7.35
N ASN A 164 19.43 5.41 -8.57
CA ASN A 164 18.64 4.67 -9.56
C ASN A 164 18.94 3.18 -9.38
N ASN A 165 17.91 2.34 -9.34
CA ASN A 165 18.07 0.89 -9.23
C ASN A 165 17.19 0.14 -10.24
N SER A 166 17.04 -1.17 -10.10
CA SER A 166 16.19 -1.99 -10.99
C SER A 166 14.70 -1.67 -10.90
N ASP A 167 14.28 -0.94 -9.87
CA ASP A 167 12.89 -0.80 -9.45
C ASP A 167 12.41 0.64 -9.49
N ILE A 168 13.28 1.60 -9.19
CA ILE A 168 12.98 3.02 -9.05
C ILE A 168 13.95 3.87 -9.88
N ASN A 169 13.40 4.88 -10.56
CA ASN A 169 14.15 5.99 -11.14
C ASN A 169 14.16 7.15 -10.14
N TYR A 170 15.36 7.64 -9.82
CA TYR A 170 15.60 8.79 -8.95
C TYR A 170 16.16 9.96 -9.76
N ASN A 171 15.64 11.16 -9.48
CA ASN A 171 16.15 12.40 -10.03
C ASN A 171 16.06 13.54 -9.01
N SER A 172 17.06 14.41 -8.97
CA SER A 172 17.07 15.61 -8.13
C SER A 172 17.13 16.86 -9.01
N ILE A 173 16.10 17.71 -8.93
CA ILE A 173 16.00 18.94 -9.73
C ILE A 173 15.45 20.08 -8.87
N TYR A 174 16.16 21.22 -8.83
CA TYR A 174 15.73 22.47 -8.16
C TYR A 174 15.21 22.24 -6.73
N ASN A 175 16.02 21.57 -5.89
CA ASN A 175 15.67 21.23 -4.50
C ASN A 175 14.48 20.27 -4.35
N ARG A 176 14.20 19.44 -5.37
CA ARG A 176 13.21 18.38 -5.29
C ARG A 176 13.85 17.05 -5.63
N ASP A 177 13.67 16.10 -4.73
CA ASP A 177 14.01 14.70 -4.97
C ASP A 177 12.75 13.99 -5.47
N VAL A 178 12.84 13.33 -6.63
CA VAL A 178 11.72 12.73 -7.34
C VAL A 178 12.00 11.24 -7.54
N TYR A 179 11.07 10.40 -7.09
CA TYR A 179 11.12 8.95 -7.17
C TYR A 179 9.95 8.47 -8.01
N ILE A 180 10.25 7.72 -9.07
CA ILE A 180 9.25 7.16 -9.97
C ILE A 180 9.54 5.65 -10.11
N PRO A 181 8.63 4.76 -9.68
CA PRO A 181 8.79 3.33 -9.90
C PRO A 181 8.81 3.03 -11.41
N LYS A 182 9.62 2.07 -11.82
CA LYS A 182 9.68 1.64 -13.22
C LYS A 182 8.37 0.98 -13.64
N ALA A 183 8.17 0.90 -14.95
CA ALA A 183 6.93 0.37 -15.55
C ALA A 183 6.52 -0.97 -14.92
N GLY A 184 5.31 -1.01 -14.35
CA GLY A 184 4.78 -2.21 -13.71
C GLY A 184 5.08 -2.38 -12.23
N LYS A 185 5.80 -1.44 -11.62
CA LYS A 185 6.06 -1.40 -10.19
C LYS A 185 5.32 -0.23 -9.54
N TYR A 186 5.05 -0.37 -8.26
CA TYR A 186 4.28 0.59 -7.49
C TYR A 186 4.86 0.67 -6.09
N ILE A 187 4.83 1.86 -5.48
CA ILE A 187 5.34 2.06 -4.13
C ILE A 187 4.18 1.81 -3.16
N GLN A 188 4.32 0.80 -2.29
CA GLN A 188 3.34 0.49 -1.24
C GLN A 188 3.67 1.22 0.06
N SER A 189 4.95 1.44 0.35
CA SER A 189 5.37 2.11 1.58
C SER A 189 6.47 3.12 1.32
N VAL A 190 6.51 4.15 2.17
CA VAL A 190 7.54 5.19 2.13
C VAL A 190 8.09 5.38 3.53
N SER A 191 9.42 5.37 3.67
CA SER A 191 10.12 5.60 4.93
C SER A 191 11.14 6.73 4.84
N HIS A 192 11.46 7.29 6.01
CA HIS A 192 12.54 8.26 6.23
C HIS A 192 13.18 8.03 7.60
N LEU A 193 14.51 7.89 7.62
CA LEU A 193 15.32 7.59 8.80
C LEU A 193 14.79 6.38 9.57
N ASN A 194 14.45 5.32 8.82
CA ASN A 194 13.81 4.09 9.33
C ASN A 194 12.40 4.29 9.93
N ASN A 195 11.77 5.45 9.77
CA ASN A 195 10.38 5.68 10.18
C ASN A 195 9.44 5.58 8.97
N GLU A 196 8.38 4.80 9.09
CA GLU A 196 7.32 4.73 8.08
C GLU A 196 6.53 6.05 8.03
N LEU A 197 6.51 6.67 6.85
CA LEU A 197 5.73 7.86 6.54
C LEU A 197 4.36 7.49 5.95
N TYR A 198 4.31 6.40 5.19
CA TYR A 198 3.14 5.96 4.44
C TYR A 198 3.10 4.45 4.27
N SER A 199 1.89 3.89 4.29
CA SER A 199 1.61 2.49 3.97
C SER A 199 0.26 2.38 3.27
N GLY A 200 0.30 2.06 1.98
CA GLY A 200 -0.86 1.75 1.14
C GLY A 200 -0.91 0.24 0.89
N LYS A 201 -2.03 -0.39 1.26
CA LYS A 201 -2.16 -1.86 1.23
C LYS A 201 -2.60 -2.44 -0.10
N ALA A 202 -3.22 -1.62 -0.95
CA ALA A 202 -3.72 -2.00 -2.26
C ALA A 202 -3.92 -0.74 -3.10
N PHE A 203 -4.30 -0.89 -4.36
CA PHE A 203 -4.80 0.25 -5.12
C PHE A 203 -6.17 0.67 -4.54
N PRO A 204 -6.53 1.95 -4.64
CA PRO A 204 -5.84 3.04 -5.34
C PRO A 204 -4.65 3.63 -4.56
N ASP A 205 -4.39 3.17 -3.36
CA ASP A 205 -3.46 3.76 -2.40
C ASP A 205 -1.99 3.45 -2.70
N LEU A 206 -1.69 2.65 -3.71
CA LEU A 206 -0.30 2.54 -4.19
C LEU A 206 0.12 3.83 -4.89
N LEU A 207 1.39 4.17 -4.74
CA LEU A 207 1.95 5.40 -5.27
C LEU A 207 2.67 5.16 -6.60
N ASP A 208 2.47 6.08 -7.53
CA ASP A 208 3.15 6.13 -8.83
C ASP A 208 4.30 7.13 -8.86
N LYS A 209 4.42 7.96 -7.82
CA LYS A 209 5.44 9.00 -7.72
C LYS A 209 5.51 9.56 -6.31
N VAL A 210 6.73 9.70 -5.79
CA VAL A 210 7.03 10.39 -4.53
C VAL A 210 7.93 11.58 -4.82
N ILE A 211 7.62 12.74 -4.23
CA ILE A 211 8.41 13.96 -4.38
C ILE A 211 8.74 14.51 -3.00
N VAL A 212 10.01 14.73 -2.70
CA VAL A 212 10.45 15.40 -1.48
C VAL A 212 10.84 16.83 -1.85
N ASN A 213 10.11 17.80 -1.31
CA ASN A 213 10.43 19.22 -1.46
C ASN A 213 11.43 19.65 -0.38
N ASN A 214 12.68 19.86 -0.78
CA ASN A 214 13.78 20.25 0.11
C ASN A 214 13.86 21.77 0.32
N ALA A 215 13.14 22.57 -0.48
CA ALA A 215 13.13 24.02 -0.34
C ALA A 215 12.14 24.52 0.73
N SER A 216 11.20 23.68 1.18
CA SER A 216 10.22 24.05 2.20
C SER A 216 10.75 23.82 3.62
N THR A 217 10.34 24.68 4.55
CA THR A 217 10.58 24.51 5.99
C THR A 217 9.24 24.56 6.72
N PRO A 218 8.76 23.46 7.32
CA PRO A 218 9.35 22.11 7.28
C PRO A 218 9.34 21.46 5.87
N ARG A 219 10.19 20.45 5.65
CA ARG A 219 10.25 19.73 4.37
C ARG A 219 8.93 19.00 4.15
N VAL A 220 8.43 18.98 2.90
CA VAL A 220 7.16 18.31 2.56
C VAL A 220 7.41 17.18 1.59
N VAL A 221 6.89 16.00 1.90
CA VAL A 221 6.81 14.84 1.00
C VAL A 221 5.42 14.81 0.38
N SER A 222 5.38 14.85 -0.95
CA SER A 222 4.18 14.66 -1.75
C SER A 222 4.13 13.22 -2.27
N LEU A 223 3.12 12.48 -1.83
CA LEU A 223 2.84 11.10 -2.19
C LEU A 223 1.71 11.11 -3.24
N ASN A 224 2.00 10.73 -4.47
CA ASN A 224 1.02 10.72 -5.56
C ASN A 224 0.49 9.32 -5.73
N THR A 225 -0.81 9.15 -5.48
CA THR A 225 -1.49 7.87 -5.66
C THR A 225 -1.83 7.67 -7.13
N LEU A 226 -2.03 6.41 -7.52
CA LEU A 226 -2.38 6.05 -8.90
C LEU A 226 -3.69 6.66 -9.39
N ASP A 227 -4.66 6.88 -8.48
CA ASP A 227 -5.92 7.54 -8.81
C ASP A 227 -5.78 9.07 -8.94
N GLY A 228 -4.61 9.62 -8.63
CA GLY A 228 -4.26 11.02 -8.81
C GLY A 228 -4.44 11.89 -7.56
N ARG A 229 -4.72 11.31 -6.39
CA ARG A 229 -4.66 12.04 -5.11
C ARG A 229 -3.22 12.41 -4.81
N ASN A 230 -3.05 13.54 -4.13
CA ASN A 230 -1.77 14.01 -3.64
C ASN A 230 -1.85 14.11 -2.12
N ILE A 231 -1.19 13.20 -1.42
CA ILE A 231 -1.13 13.18 0.04
C ILE A 231 0.17 13.89 0.45
N GLN A 232 0.06 14.84 1.39
CA GLN A 232 1.20 15.59 1.88
C GLN A 232 1.57 15.13 3.29
N VAL A 233 2.85 14.82 3.48
CA VAL A 233 3.45 14.45 4.77
C VAL A 233 4.58 15.42 5.07
N THR A 234 4.59 15.98 6.26
CA THR A 234 5.64 16.92 6.70
C THR A 234 6.77 16.16 7.39
N LEU A 235 8.01 16.46 7.03
CA LEU A 235 9.22 16.01 7.74
C LEU A 235 9.66 17.14 8.68
N ASN A 236 9.70 16.83 9.98
CA ASN A 236 10.20 17.73 11.02
C ASN A 236 11.67 17.47 11.29
#